data_AF-A0A8T4C0G8-F1
#
_entry.id   AF-A0A8T4C0G8-F1
#
_cell.length_a   1.000
_cell.length_b   1.000
_cell.length_c   1.000
_cell.angle_alpha   90.00
_cell.angle_beta   90.00
_cell.angle_gamma   90.00
#
_symmetry.space_group_name_H-M   'P 1'
#
loop_
_entity.id
_entity.type
_entity.pdbx_description
1 polymer ?
#
loop_
_entity_poly.entity_id
_entity_poly.type
_entity_poly.pdbx_seq_one_letter_code
_entity_poly.pdbx_strand_id
1 'polypeptide(L)'
;MVEFKLCINDSKSGKSYAKTISGEETYAFKNKKIKDKVMGNTFGFKNYEFEITGGSDNAGFPMRYDLNIQGRKRILLTKGPCVKIKRKGMRKRKTVRGNIITPVISQINLKVLKVGDKKIEEIFPKPEEKKEETKKEEPVEKKESPKEEKPKEEKNK
;
A
#
# COMPACT_ATOMS: atom_id res chain seq x y z
N MET A 1 -2.05 14.70 6.47
CA MET A 1 -2.12 13.62 7.49
C MET A 1 -1.43 12.39 6.93
N VAL A 2 -0.70 11.63 7.75
CA VAL A 2 -0.07 10.38 7.30
C VAL A 2 -1.11 9.27 7.39
N GLU A 3 -1.29 8.53 6.30
CA GLU A 3 -2.23 7.42 6.21
C GLU A 3 -1.45 6.18 5.79
N PHE A 4 -1.64 5.08 6.52
CA PHE A 4 -1.07 3.79 6.15
C PHE A 4 -2.17 2.77 5.90
N LYS A 5 -2.03 2.01 4.81
CA LYS A 5 -2.82 0.80 4.56
C LYS A 5 -2.09 -0.39 5.17
N LEU A 6 -2.63 -0.96 6.24
CA LEU A 6 -2.13 -2.20 6.83
C LEU A 6 -2.74 -3.40 6.12
N CYS A 7 -1.90 -4.26 5.56
CA CYS A 7 -2.30 -5.57 5.08
C CYS A 7 -1.89 -6.62 6.11
N ILE A 8 -2.87 -7.12 6.86
CA ILE A 8 -2.68 -8.12 7.91
C ILE A 8 -2.88 -9.51 7.31
N ASN A 9 -1.83 -10.32 7.31
CA ASN A 9 -1.86 -11.68 6.83
C ASN A 9 -1.90 -12.67 8.00
N ASP A 10 -2.98 -13.45 8.07
CA ASP A 10 -3.10 -14.57 8.99
C ASP A 10 -2.55 -15.85 8.34
N SER A 11 -1.41 -16.32 8.83
CA SER A 11 -0.74 -17.51 8.29
C SER A 11 -1.52 -18.81 8.54
N LYS A 12 -2.47 -18.84 9.48
CA LYS A 12 -3.25 -20.05 9.79
C LYS A 12 -4.49 -20.18 8.90
N SER A 13 -5.25 -19.10 8.75
CA SER A 13 -6.44 -19.10 7.87
C SER A 13 -6.11 -18.88 6.40
N GLY A 14 -4.90 -18.38 6.08
CA GLY A 14 -4.52 -18.00 4.72
C GLY A 14 -5.25 -16.75 4.21
N LYS A 15 -6.04 -16.08 5.06
CA LYS A 15 -6.79 -14.88 4.73
C LYS A 15 -5.98 -13.62 5.03
N SER A 16 -6.21 -12.60 4.22
CA SER A 16 -5.60 -11.27 4.39
C SER A 16 -6.67 -10.21 4.57
N TYR A 17 -6.47 -9.32 5.54
CA TYR A 17 -7.38 -8.23 5.84
C TYR A 17 -6.68 -6.89 5.67
N ALA A 18 -7.37 -5.91 5.09
CA ALA A 18 -6.86 -4.56 4.91
C ALA A 18 -7.50 -3.62 5.94
N LYS A 19 -6.68 -2.90 6.72
CA LYS A 19 -7.14 -1.81 7.59
C LYS A 19 -6.42 -0.53 7.23
N THR A 20 -7.17 0.52 6.98
CA THR A 20 -6.60 1.87 6.86
C THR A 20 -6.47 2.47 8.25
N ILE A 21 -5.30 3.03 8.56
CA ILE A 21 -5.04 3.75 9.80
C ILE A 21 -4.54 5.16 9.50
N SER A 22 -5.00 6.10 10.30
CA SER A 22 -4.67 7.52 10.20
C SER A 22 -4.37 8.07 11.59
N GLY A 23 -3.64 9.20 11.64
CA GLY A 23 -3.40 9.91 12.90
C GLY A 23 -2.48 9.17 13.86
N GLU A 24 -2.91 9.04 15.11
CA GLU A 24 -2.05 8.64 16.24
C GLU A 24 -1.56 7.18 16.16
N GLU A 25 -2.36 6.28 15.58
CA GLU A 25 -1.98 4.87 15.42
C GLU A 25 -0.72 4.71 14.52
N THR A 26 -0.44 5.69 13.65
CA THR A 26 0.72 5.66 12.75
C THR A 26 2.06 5.81 13.48
N TYR A 27 2.08 6.43 14.66
CA TYR A 27 3.31 6.61 15.44
C TYR A 27 3.94 5.29 15.87
N ALA A 28 3.12 4.26 16.07
CA ALA A 28 3.59 2.92 16.43
C ALA A 28 4.47 2.27 15.35
N PHE A 29 4.40 2.73 14.10
CA PHE A 29 5.16 2.17 12.98
C PHE A 29 6.36 3.04 12.58
N LYS A 30 6.41 4.30 13.02
CA LYS A 30 7.50 5.22 12.65
C LYS A 30 8.84 4.72 13.18
N ASN A 31 9.88 4.77 12.35
CA ASN A 31 11.25 4.35 12.66
C ASN A 31 11.45 2.85 12.98
N LYS A 32 10.41 2.02 12.86
CA LYS A 32 10.57 0.56 12.91
C LYS A 32 11.18 0.03 11.63
N LYS A 33 11.85 -1.11 11.72
CA LYS A 33 12.45 -1.83 10.59
C LYS A 33 11.58 -2.99 10.16
N ILE A 34 11.81 -3.46 8.94
CA ILE A 34 11.30 -4.75 8.49
C ILE A 34 11.89 -5.85 9.37
N LYS A 35 11.04 -6.82 9.74
CA LYS A 35 11.23 -7.91 10.71
C LYS A 35 11.10 -7.53 12.19
N ASP A 36 10.79 -6.27 12.49
CA ASP A 36 10.48 -5.88 13.87
C ASP A 36 9.07 -6.36 14.26
N LYS A 37 8.93 -6.66 15.57
CA LYS A 37 7.66 -7.05 16.17
C LYS A 37 6.88 -5.83 16.64
N VAL A 38 5.56 -5.85 16.45
CA VAL A 38 4.64 -4.79 16.84
C VAL A 38 3.46 -5.38 17.60
N MET A 39 3.12 -4.76 18.73
CA MET A 39 1.92 -5.11 19.50
C MET A 39 0.67 -4.54 18.82
N GLY A 40 -0.32 -5.42 18.64
CA GLY A 40 -1.61 -5.10 18.03
C GLY A 40 -2.44 -4.07 18.78
N ASN A 41 -2.21 -3.92 20.09
CA ASN A 41 -2.97 -3.00 20.94
C ASN A 41 -2.93 -1.56 20.42
N THR A 42 -1.84 -1.18 19.74
CA THR A 42 -1.63 0.18 19.20
C THR A 42 -2.52 0.53 18.01
N PHE A 43 -3.10 -0.46 17.33
CA PHE A 43 -3.97 -0.27 16.15
C PHE A 43 -5.25 -1.11 16.25
N GLY A 44 -5.72 -1.38 17.47
CA GLY A 44 -7.04 -1.97 17.74
C GLY A 44 -7.12 -3.50 17.83
N PHE A 45 -6.00 -4.22 17.86
CA PHE A 45 -5.97 -5.69 18.00
C PHE A 45 -5.47 -6.10 19.39
N LYS A 46 -6.39 -6.42 20.30
CA LYS A 46 -6.06 -6.81 21.67
C LYS A 46 -5.29 -8.13 21.72
N ASN A 47 -4.14 -8.14 22.40
CA ASN A 47 -3.29 -9.32 22.64
C ASN A 47 -2.75 -10.00 21.38
N TYR A 48 -2.66 -9.27 20.26
CA TYR A 48 -2.00 -9.76 19.06
C TYR A 48 -0.54 -9.28 19.00
N GLU A 49 0.33 -10.15 18.47
CA GLU A 49 1.69 -9.78 18.06
C GLU A 49 1.83 -9.95 16.55
N PHE A 50 2.37 -8.92 15.90
CA PHE A 50 2.60 -8.87 14.47
C PHE A 50 4.07 -8.68 14.15
N GLU A 51 4.51 -9.20 13.01
CA GLU A 51 5.82 -8.94 12.42
C GLU A 51 5.66 -8.10 11.15
N ILE A 52 6.46 -7.04 11.01
CA ILE A 52 6.52 -6.25 9.77
C ILE A 52 7.29 -7.05 8.72
N THR A 53 6.63 -7.50 7.66
CA THR A 53 7.28 -8.28 6.59
C THR A 53 7.80 -7.40 5.45
N GLY A 54 7.19 -6.23 5.23
CA GLY A 54 7.58 -5.31 4.17
C GLY A 54 6.53 -4.25 3.92
N GLY A 55 6.58 -3.65 2.73
CA GLY A 55 5.65 -2.59 2.35
C GLY A 55 5.98 -1.98 1.00
N SER A 56 5.21 -0.96 0.64
CA SER A 56 5.41 -0.15 -0.57
C SER A 56 5.39 1.34 -0.25
N ASP A 57 6.26 2.06 -0.93
CA ASP A 57 6.27 3.52 -0.96
C ASP A 57 5.03 4.04 -1.72
N ASN A 58 4.62 5.30 -1.51
CA ASN A 58 3.54 5.95 -2.26
C ASN A 58 3.75 5.88 -3.79
N ALA A 59 5.00 5.95 -4.26
CA ALA A 59 5.32 5.78 -5.68
C ALA A 59 5.37 4.31 -6.15
N GLY A 60 4.92 3.35 -5.34
CA GLY A 60 4.89 1.92 -5.67
C GLY A 60 6.24 1.20 -5.57
N PHE A 61 7.30 1.87 -5.10
CA PHE A 61 8.59 1.19 -4.89
C PHE A 61 8.52 0.23 -3.70
N PRO A 62 8.88 -1.05 -3.87
CA PRO A 62 8.87 -1.99 -2.76
C PRO A 62 10.00 -1.70 -1.78
N MET A 63 9.76 -2.01 -0.50
CA MET A 63 10.79 -1.98 0.52
C MET A 63 11.64 -3.25 0.52
N ARG A 64 12.91 -3.14 0.92
CA ARG A 64 13.82 -4.28 1.04
C ARG A 64 14.52 -4.30 2.39
N TYR A 65 14.47 -5.46 3.04
CA TYR A 65 14.96 -5.66 4.41
C TYR A 65 16.48 -5.46 4.57
N ASP A 66 17.29 -5.75 3.54
CA ASP A 66 18.75 -5.62 3.58
C ASP A 66 19.24 -4.17 3.69
N LEU A 67 18.43 -3.19 3.28
CA LEU A 67 18.85 -1.80 3.13
C LEU A 67 18.49 -1.00 4.39
N ASN A 68 19.46 -0.74 5.27
CA ASN A 68 19.33 0.10 6.47
C ASN A 68 19.28 1.61 6.14
N ILE A 69 18.33 2.02 5.31
CA ILE A 69 18.19 3.41 4.82
C ILE A 69 16.72 3.83 4.98
N GLN A 70 16.47 5.10 5.30
CA GLN A 70 15.09 5.63 5.40
C GLN A 70 14.48 5.97 4.03
N GLY A 71 15.32 6.33 3.05
CA GLY A 71 14.95 6.75 1.70
C GLY A 71 15.04 5.67 0.62
N ARG A 72 15.06 6.12 -0.64
CA ARG A 72 15.20 5.28 -1.84
C ARG A 72 16.68 5.20 -2.26
N LYS A 73 17.10 4.04 -2.76
CA LYS A 73 18.44 3.86 -3.35
C LYS A 73 18.34 3.06 -4.63
N ARG A 74 19.14 3.43 -5.63
CA ARG A 74 19.35 2.62 -6.84
C ARG A 74 20.43 1.59 -6.58
N ILE A 75 20.06 0.31 -6.70
CA ILE A 75 20.97 -0.81 -6.47
C ILE A 75 21.00 -1.73 -7.69
N LEU A 76 22.17 -2.33 -7.94
CA LEU A 76 22.36 -3.33 -8.99
C LEU A 76 21.95 -4.70 -8.45
N LEU A 77 20.94 -5.31 -9.08
CA LEU A 77 20.33 -6.54 -8.61
C LEU A 77 20.62 -7.71 -9.55
N THR A 78 21.07 -8.81 -8.94
CA THR A 78 21.38 -10.11 -9.57
C THR A 78 20.30 -11.16 -9.37
N LYS A 79 19.52 -11.07 -8.29
CA LYS A 79 18.39 -11.93 -7.94
C LYS A 79 17.65 -11.29 -6.75
N GLY A 80 16.43 -11.72 -6.50
CA GLY A 80 15.73 -11.47 -5.23
C GLY A 80 14.44 -10.67 -5.38
N PRO A 81 13.87 -10.20 -4.26
CA PRO A 81 12.64 -9.43 -4.26
C PRO A 81 12.82 -8.14 -5.10
N CYS A 82 11.75 -7.69 -5.77
CA CYS A 82 11.70 -6.56 -6.71
C CYS A 82 12.19 -6.82 -8.16
N VAL A 83 13.00 -7.85 -8.44
CA VAL A 83 13.52 -8.08 -9.80
C VAL A 83 13.27 -9.51 -10.30
N LYS A 84 12.48 -9.59 -11.38
CA LYS A 84 12.37 -10.79 -12.21
C LYS A 84 13.45 -10.75 -13.30
N ILE A 85 14.35 -11.73 -13.29
CA ILE A 85 15.46 -11.85 -14.23
C ILE A 85 15.13 -12.95 -15.22
N LYS A 86 15.18 -12.62 -16.51
CA LYS A 86 14.78 -13.53 -17.60
C LYS A 86 15.93 -14.43 -18.07
N ARG A 87 17.19 -14.02 -17.90
CA ARG A 87 18.38 -14.74 -18.39
C ARG A 87 19.43 -14.84 -17.29
N LYS A 88 20.09 -16.00 -17.20
CA LYS A 88 21.22 -16.21 -16.28
C LYS A 88 22.32 -15.19 -16.58
N GLY A 89 22.94 -14.61 -15.54
CA GLY A 89 23.99 -13.59 -15.67
C GLY A 89 23.51 -12.14 -15.86
N MET A 90 22.22 -11.90 -16.12
CA MET A 90 21.71 -10.53 -16.29
C MET A 90 21.59 -9.82 -14.94
N ARG A 91 22.13 -8.59 -14.85
CA ARG A 91 21.96 -7.69 -13.70
C ARG A 91 21.10 -6.50 -14.11
N LYS A 92 20.22 -6.05 -13.23
CA LYS A 92 19.38 -4.86 -13.47
C LYS A 92 19.53 -3.86 -12.35
N ARG A 93 19.78 -2.59 -12.68
CA ARG A 93 19.68 -1.51 -11.69
C ARG A 93 18.21 -1.16 -11.48
N LYS A 94 17.74 -1.21 -10.24
CA LYS A 94 16.41 -0.75 -9.85
C LYS A 94 16.47 0.14 -8.63
N THR A 95 15.52 1.06 -8.55
CA THR A 95 15.27 1.88 -7.35
C THR A 95 14.43 1.06 -6.37
N VAL A 96 14.87 1.01 -5.12
CA VAL A 96 14.23 0.26 -4.05
C VAL A 96 14.17 1.15 -2.81
N ARG A 97 13.14 1.00 -1.98
CA ARG A 97 13.04 1.69 -0.68
C ARG A 97 13.80 0.91 0.38
N GLY A 98 14.44 1.61 1.32
CA GLY A 98 15.07 0.95 2.47
C GLY A 98 14.06 0.36 3.46
N ASN A 99 14.58 -0.25 4.52
CA ASN A 99 13.80 -1.04 5.47
C ASN A 99 13.16 -0.23 6.60
N ILE A 100 13.55 1.03 6.80
CA ILE A 100 13.00 1.86 7.88
C ILE A 100 11.68 2.47 7.44
N ILE A 101 10.65 2.31 8.27
CA ILE A 101 9.33 2.87 8.02
C ILE A 101 9.36 4.38 8.23
N THR A 102 8.93 5.09 7.20
CA THR A 102 8.83 6.56 7.15
C THR A 102 7.43 6.97 6.71
N PRO A 103 7.01 8.22 6.97
CA PRO A 103 5.68 8.73 6.60
C PRO A 103 5.32 8.68 5.11
N VAL A 104 6.30 8.44 4.23
CA VAL A 104 6.11 8.40 2.77
C VAL A 104 5.58 7.04 2.29
N ILE A 105 5.55 6.05 3.18
CA ILE A 105 5.04 4.70 2.88
C ILE A 105 3.53 4.74 2.72
N SER A 106 2.99 3.97 1.77
CA SER A 106 1.55 3.87 1.54
C SER A 106 0.98 2.59 2.16
N GLN A 107 1.69 1.47 2.04
CA GLN A 107 1.22 0.17 2.53
C GLN A 107 2.29 -0.51 3.38
N ILE A 108 1.86 -1.14 4.48
CA ILE A 108 2.69 -1.98 5.35
C ILE A 108 2.08 -3.38 5.41
N ASN A 109 2.91 -4.39 5.20
CA ASN A 109 2.51 -5.79 5.25
C ASN A 109 2.89 -6.39 6.61
N LEU A 110 1.90 -6.93 7.31
CA LEU A 110 2.03 -7.53 8.62
C LEU A 110 1.74 -9.03 8.56
N LYS A 111 2.49 -9.79 9.36
CA LYS A 111 2.25 -11.22 9.58
C LYS A 111 1.86 -11.45 11.03
N VAL A 112 0.82 -12.23 11.28
CA VAL A 112 0.40 -12.63 12.63
C VAL A 112 1.41 -13.64 13.20
N LEU A 113 1.99 -13.34 14.36
CA LEU A 113 2.84 -14.28 15.12
C LEU A 113 2.05 -14.96 16.23
N LYS A 114 1.40 -14.15 17.09
CA LYS A 114 0.54 -14.63 18.17
C LYS A 114 -0.88 -14.19 17.94
N VAL A 115 -1.80 -15.14 18.09
CA VAL A 115 -3.24 -14.92 17.97
C VAL A 115 -3.75 -14.43 19.33
N GLY A 116 -4.46 -13.31 19.34
CA GLY A 116 -5.12 -12.76 20.53
C GLY A 116 -6.54 -13.30 20.74
N ASP A 117 -7.30 -12.61 21.58
CA ASP A 117 -8.55 -13.14 22.15
C ASP A 117 -9.72 -13.21 21.17
N LYS A 118 -9.81 -12.26 20.24
CA LYS A 118 -10.88 -12.19 19.24
C LYS A 118 -10.37 -12.65 17.89
N LYS A 119 -11.14 -13.48 17.17
CA LYS A 119 -10.78 -13.88 15.80
C LYS A 119 -10.75 -12.66 14.89
N ILE A 120 -9.75 -12.60 14.01
CA ILE A 120 -9.59 -11.49 13.05
C ILE A 120 -10.83 -11.35 12.15
N GLU A 121 -11.52 -12.46 11.87
CA GLU A 121 -12.79 -12.51 11.11
C GLU A 121 -13.95 -11.77 11.76
N GLU A 122 -13.94 -11.57 13.07
CA GLU A 122 -14.99 -10.82 13.77
C GLU A 122 -14.66 -9.33 13.84
N ILE A 123 -13.38 -8.98 13.71
CA ILE A 123 -12.87 -7.60 13.74
C ILE A 123 -13.05 -6.95 12.36
N PHE A 124 -12.93 -7.74 11.29
CA PHE A 124 -13.25 -7.31 9.93
C PHE A 124 -14.56 -7.97 9.50
N PRO A 125 -15.69 -7.23 9.41
CA PRO A 125 -16.90 -7.79 8.86
C PRO A 125 -16.63 -8.35 7.46
N LYS A 126 -17.19 -9.54 7.19
CA LYS A 126 -17.12 -10.18 5.87
C LYS A 126 -17.56 -9.15 4.81
N PRO A 127 -16.76 -8.91 3.76
CA PRO A 127 -17.24 -8.11 2.64
C PRO A 127 -18.39 -8.88 2.01
N GLU A 128 -19.60 -8.30 2.04
CA GLU A 128 -20.64 -8.66 1.10
C GLU A 128 -20.09 -8.50 -0.33
N GLU A 129 -20.40 -9.48 -1.17
CA GLU A 129 -20.00 -9.56 -2.57
C GLU A 129 -20.40 -8.29 -3.32
N LYS A 130 -19.43 -7.54 -3.84
CA LYS A 130 -19.63 -6.77 -5.09
C LYS A 130 -18.93 -7.51 -6.21
N LYS A 131 -19.73 -8.29 -6.93
CA LYS A 131 -19.42 -8.95 -8.20
C LYS A 131 -19.05 -7.92 -9.26
N GLU A 132 -18.22 -8.40 -10.17
CA GLU A 132 -17.64 -7.80 -11.36
C GLU A 132 -18.67 -7.15 -12.30
N GLU A 133 -18.31 -6.03 -12.93
CA GLU A 133 -18.61 -5.80 -14.35
C GLU A 133 -17.40 -5.15 -15.05
N THR A 134 -16.68 -5.95 -15.82
CA THR A 134 -15.92 -5.50 -16.98
C THR A 134 -16.88 -5.18 -18.13
N LYS A 135 -16.77 -4.00 -18.75
CA LYS A 135 -17.10 -3.80 -20.17
C LYS A 135 -15.98 -3.01 -20.85
N LYS A 136 -15.49 -3.59 -21.95
CA LYS A 136 -14.53 -3.04 -22.92
C LYS A 136 -15.23 -2.01 -23.85
N GLU A 137 -14.48 -0.97 -24.23
CA GLU A 137 -14.42 -0.17 -25.48
C GLU A 137 -15.71 0.21 -26.28
N GLU A 138 -15.88 1.55 -26.47
CA GLU A 138 -16.54 2.48 -27.47
C GLU A 138 -17.40 1.94 -28.65
N PRO A 139 -18.36 2.69 -29.32
CA PRO A 139 -18.32 4.13 -29.69
C PRO A 139 -19.68 4.93 -29.86
N VAL A 140 -19.59 6.19 -30.33
CA VAL A 140 -20.51 7.03 -31.17
C VAL A 140 -21.32 8.20 -30.55
N GLU A 141 -20.87 9.41 -30.92
CA GLU A 141 -21.54 10.68 -31.31
C GLU A 141 -23.01 11.04 -30.98
N LYS A 142 -23.14 12.30 -30.54
CA LYS A 142 -24.05 13.40 -30.97
C LYS A 142 -25.40 13.67 -30.27
N LYS A 143 -25.56 14.98 -30.00
CA LYS A 143 -26.77 15.80 -29.66
C LYS A 143 -27.14 15.79 -28.16
N GLU A 144 -27.27 16.90 -27.45
CA GLU A 144 -27.87 18.18 -27.84
C GLU A 144 -27.37 19.34 -26.93
N SER A 145 -27.19 20.51 -27.54
CA SER A 145 -26.96 21.84 -26.95
C SER A 145 -28.20 22.38 -26.21
N PRO A 146 -28.03 23.37 -25.30
CA PRO A 146 -28.72 24.65 -25.55
C PRO A 146 -27.84 25.92 -25.41
N LYS A 147 -28.05 26.83 -26.37
CA LYS A 147 -27.85 28.31 -26.37
C LYS A 147 -28.41 28.98 -25.09
N GLU A 148 -28.13 30.21 -24.64
CA GLU A 148 -27.51 31.48 -25.08
C GLU A 148 -27.34 32.29 -23.76
N GLU A 149 -26.29 33.09 -23.52
CA GLU A 149 -26.34 34.56 -23.55
C GLU A 149 -24.94 35.19 -23.28
N LYS A 150 -24.74 36.40 -23.83
CA LYS A 150 -23.50 37.17 -24.06
C LYS A 150 -22.84 37.75 -22.78
N PRO A 151 -21.62 38.36 -22.86
CA PRO A 151 -21.54 39.77 -23.27
C PRO A 151 -20.51 40.08 -24.38
N LYS A 152 -20.83 41.14 -25.13
CA LYS A 152 -19.94 41.91 -26.01
C LYS A 152 -19.00 42.79 -25.17
N GLU A 153 -17.79 43.04 -25.66
CA GLU A 153 -17.13 44.37 -25.80
C GLU A 153 -15.69 44.14 -26.33
N GLU A 154 -15.39 44.53 -27.58
CA GLU A 154 -14.76 45.82 -27.96
C GLU A 154 -13.27 45.90 -27.52
N LYS A 155 -12.28 46.33 -28.31
CA LYS A 155 -12.21 47.10 -29.57
C LYS A 155 -10.72 47.25 -29.96
N ASN A 156 -10.49 47.42 -31.26
CA ASN A 156 -9.51 48.32 -31.91
C ASN A 156 -8.00 48.01 -31.76
N LYS A 157 -7.14 48.28 -32.74
CA LYS A 157 -7.17 49.23 -33.86
C LYS A 157 -6.19 48.78 -34.93
#